data_AF-A0A0S8DYM1-F1
#
_entry.id   AF-A0A0S8DYM1-F1
#
_cell.length_a   1.000
_cell.length_b   1.000
_cell.length_c   1.000
_cell.angle_alpha   90.00
_cell.angle_beta   90.00
_cell.angle_gamma   90.00
#
_symmetry.space_group_name_H-M   'P 1'
#
loop_
_entity.id
_entity.type
_entity.pdbx_description
1 polymer ?
#
loop_
_entity_poly.entity_id
_entity_poly.type
_entity_poly.pdbx_seq_one_letter_code
_entity_poly.pdbx_strand_id
1 'polypeptide(L)'
;MSNEVQLDPEVIAAALQFLEDWHVEPHSVEVPFINWGYGFGGRIDLIGTWFAGGPPDLVGRTILLDWKFRETKPDQKITYWPDYVINLAGYGVGYFDRLPYKLLEECDLVSVVVSVNEPGRYEFKVWELSEVEQAWLEFYADLQAWFVAKKYDPREGPHGNDENDEDE
;
A
#
# COMPACT_ATOMS: atom_id res chain seq x y z
N MET A 1 -22.81 3.43 -13.76
CA MET A 1 -23.32 2.45 -12.78
C MET A 1 -22.13 1.59 -12.37
N SER A 2 -21.48 1.90 -11.26
CA SER A 2 -20.48 1.00 -10.68
C SER A 2 -21.23 -0.18 -10.10
N ASN A 3 -20.94 -1.40 -10.59
CA ASN A 3 -21.34 -2.58 -9.87
C ASN A 3 -20.53 -2.55 -8.57
N GLU A 4 -21.19 -2.24 -7.45
CA GLU A 4 -20.60 -2.51 -6.13
C GLU A 4 -20.33 -4.00 -6.08
N VAL A 5 -19.04 -4.35 -6.08
CA VAL A 5 -18.62 -5.71 -5.81
C VAL A 5 -18.90 -5.95 -4.34
N GLN A 6 -20.01 -6.63 -4.05
CA GLN A 6 -20.32 -7.05 -2.71
C GLN A 6 -19.42 -8.22 -2.36
N LEU A 7 -18.45 -7.98 -1.47
CA LEU A 7 -17.61 -9.06 -0.94
C LEU A 7 -18.47 -10.03 -0.13
N ASP A 8 -18.11 -11.30 -0.18
CA ASP A 8 -18.71 -12.34 0.65
C ASP A 8 -18.54 -11.98 2.13
N PRO A 9 -19.59 -12.03 2.97
CA PRO A 9 -19.49 -11.79 4.41
C PRO A 9 -18.38 -12.61 5.10
N GLU A 10 -18.08 -13.82 4.64
CA GLU A 10 -17.00 -14.65 5.21
C GLU A 10 -15.61 -14.09 4.90
N VAL A 11 -15.43 -13.44 3.74
CA VAL A 11 -14.20 -12.75 3.37
C VAL A 11 -14.00 -11.51 4.26
N ILE A 12 -15.08 -10.76 4.50
CA ILE A 12 -15.06 -9.61 5.41
C ILE A 12 -14.73 -10.08 6.84
N ALA A 13 -15.35 -11.16 7.29
CA ALA A 13 -15.09 -11.72 8.62
C ALA A 13 -13.62 -12.14 8.79
N ALA A 14 -13.01 -12.74 7.75
CA ALA A 14 -11.58 -13.10 7.79
C ALA A 14 -10.66 -11.88 7.90
N ALA A 15 -10.96 -10.78 7.21
CA ALA A 15 -10.21 -9.53 7.33
C ALA A 15 -10.32 -8.93 8.75
N LEU A 16 -11.52 -8.96 9.34
CA LEU A 16 -11.73 -8.52 10.72
C LEU A 16 -11.03 -9.44 11.73
N GLN A 17 -11.04 -10.75 11.49
CA GLN A 17 -10.34 -11.73 12.33
C GLN A 17 -8.83 -11.48 12.34
N PHE A 18 -8.22 -11.08 11.21
CA PHE A 18 -6.81 -10.67 11.20
C PHE A 18 -6.54 -9.50 12.17
N LEU A 19 -7.40 -8.48 12.18
CA LEU A 19 -7.22 -7.33 13.06
C LEU A 19 -7.32 -7.75 14.54
N GLU A 20 -8.23 -8.66 14.85
CA GLU A 20 -8.40 -9.21 16.21
C GLU A 20 -7.21 -10.09 16.62
N ASP A 21 -6.85 -11.08 15.81
CA ASP A 21 -5.81 -12.07 16.11
C ASP A 21 -4.43 -11.42 16.27
N TRP A 22 -4.16 -10.37 15.51
CA TRP A 22 -2.87 -9.66 15.53
C TRP A 22 -2.93 -8.35 16.31
N HIS A 23 -4.04 -8.09 16.99
CA HIS A 23 -4.25 -6.91 17.83
C HIS A 23 -3.90 -5.61 17.11
N VAL A 24 -4.31 -5.47 15.86
CA VAL A 24 -4.14 -4.23 15.09
C VAL A 24 -5.27 -3.29 15.45
N GLU A 25 -4.93 -2.10 15.95
CA GLU A 25 -5.89 -1.02 16.19
C GLU A 25 -5.96 -0.11 14.96
N PRO A 26 -7.07 -0.11 14.18
CA PRO A 26 -7.20 0.77 13.03
C PRO A 26 -7.40 2.21 13.48
N HIS A 27 -6.62 3.13 12.92
CA HIS A 27 -6.80 4.57 13.15
C HIS A 27 -7.58 5.22 12.02
N SER A 28 -7.25 4.86 10.79
CA SER A 28 -7.81 5.45 9.58
C SER A 28 -7.92 4.40 8.47
N VAL A 29 -8.94 4.52 7.64
CA VAL A 29 -9.17 3.67 6.47
C VAL A 29 -9.37 4.53 5.23
N GLU A 30 -8.98 3.99 4.06
CA GLU A 30 -9.14 4.63 2.74
C GLU A 30 -8.58 6.06 2.70
N VAL A 31 -7.37 6.25 3.24
CA VAL A 31 -6.74 7.56 3.44
C VAL A 31 -6.18 8.10 2.13
N PRO A 32 -6.72 9.19 1.57
CA PRO A 32 -6.16 9.81 0.38
C PRO A 32 -4.91 10.62 0.73
N PHE A 33 -3.94 10.66 -0.18
CA PHE A 33 -2.78 11.51 -0.03
C PHE A 33 -2.25 12.02 -1.37
N ILE A 34 -1.53 13.13 -1.30
CA ILE A 34 -0.79 13.71 -2.42
C ILE A 34 0.60 14.08 -1.91
N ASN A 35 1.63 13.65 -2.63
CA ASN A 35 3.00 14.09 -2.43
C ASN A 35 3.43 14.98 -3.61
N TRP A 36 3.43 16.29 -3.38
CA TRP A 36 3.85 17.28 -4.38
C TRP A 36 5.34 17.23 -4.70
N GLY A 37 6.18 16.75 -3.79
CA GLY A 37 7.63 16.64 -4.03
C GLY A 37 7.96 15.58 -5.08
N TYR A 38 7.26 14.44 -5.03
CA TYR A 38 7.43 13.36 -6.00
C TYR A 38 6.44 13.39 -7.15
N GLY A 39 5.36 14.18 -7.07
CA GLY A 39 4.39 14.34 -8.15
C GLY A 39 3.43 13.17 -8.30
N PHE A 40 3.00 12.57 -7.20
CA PHE A 40 1.99 11.50 -7.23
C PHE A 40 1.06 11.56 -6.02
N GLY A 41 -0.04 10.82 -6.10
CA GLY A 41 -0.96 10.61 -4.99
C GLY A 41 -1.53 9.20 -5.00
N GLY A 42 -2.22 8.84 -3.94
CA GLY A 42 -2.77 7.50 -3.77
C GLY A 42 -3.83 7.46 -2.68
N ARG A 43 -4.29 6.24 -2.39
CA ARG A 43 -5.23 5.95 -1.32
C ARG A 43 -4.75 4.73 -0.56
N ILE A 44 -4.52 4.88 0.73
CA ILE A 44 -4.04 3.81 1.63
C ILE A 44 -5.25 3.08 2.19
N ASP A 45 -5.26 1.75 2.13
CA ASP A 45 -6.38 0.95 2.64
C ASP A 45 -6.57 1.15 4.16
N LEU A 46 -5.50 1.02 4.94
CA LEU A 46 -5.55 1.17 6.40
C LEU A 46 -4.24 1.69 6.99
N ILE A 47 -4.36 2.59 7.96
CA ILE A 47 -3.29 3.00 8.87
C ILE A 47 -3.74 2.64 10.30
N GLY A 48 -2.86 2.03 11.08
CA GLY A 48 -3.14 1.63 12.46
C GLY A 48 -1.89 1.48 13.32
N THR A 49 -2.03 0.77 14.43
CA THR A 49 -0.92 0.44 15.35
C THR A 49 -0.99 -1.03 15.77
N TRP A 50 0.17 -1.65 15.96
CA TRP A 50 0.24 -2.94 16.66
C TRP A 50 0.01 -2.74 18.17
N PHE A 51 -1.08 -3.29 18.70
CA PHE A 51 -1.43 -3.15 20.11
C PHE A 51 -0.91 -4.32 20.96
N ALA A 52 -1.04 -4.21 22.28
CA ALA A 52 -0.68 -5.28 23.20
C ALA A 52 -1.41 -6.58 22.87
N GLY A 53 -0.65 -7.67 22.68
CA GLY A 53 -1.14 -8.96 22.21
C GLY A 53 -0.68 -9.31 20.79
N GLY A 54 -0.24 -8.33 20.01
CA GLY A 54 0.39 -8.53 18.70
C GLY A 54 1.86 -9.01 18.80
N PRO A 55 2.62 -8.98 17.69
CA PRO A 55 4.02 -9.39 17.67
C PRO A 55 4.84 -8.55 18.67
N PRO A 56 5.54 -9.15 19.66
CA PRO A 56 6.15 -8.42 20.76
C PRO A 56 7.18 -7.35 20.35
N ASP A 57 7.86 -7.58 19.23
CA ASP A 57 8.83 -6.68 18.60
C ASP A 57 8.19 -5.53 17.83
N LEU A 58 6.88 -5.62 17.54
CA LEU A 58 6.16 -4.62 16.76
C LEU A 58 5.21 -3.73 17.58
N VAL A 59 4.91 -4.09 18.83
CA VAL A 59 3.97 -3.35 19.69
C VAL A 59 4.31 -1.85 19.75
N GLY A 60 3.31 -1.01 19.49
CA GLY A 60 3.39 0.45 19.48
C GLY A 60 3.90 1.05 18.18
N ARG A 61 4.33 0.26 17.20
CA ARG A 61 4.74 0.75 15.87
C ARG A 61 3.51 1.00 15.00
N THR A 62 3.63 2.00 14.13
CA THR A 62 2.60 2.30 13.13
C THR A 62 2.59 1.19 12.08
N ILE A 63 1.42 0.86 11.55
CA ILE A 63 1.24 -0.06 10.42
C ILE A 63 0.57 0.68 9.27
N LEU A 64 1.10 0.50 8.06
CA LEU A 64 0.44 0.81 6.80
C LEU A 64 0.13 -0.52 6.12
N LEU A 65 -1.16 -0.81 5.98
CA LEU A 65 -1.67 -2.09 5.51
C LEU A 65 -2.32 -1.94 4.14
N ASP A 66 -2.13 -2.95 3.30
CA ASP A 66 -2.84 -3.14 2.02
C ASP A 66 -3.49 -4.54 1.99
N TRP A 67 -4.77 -4.58 1.63
CA TRP A 67 -5.56 -5.82 1.53
C TRP A 67 -5.46 -6.43 0.14
N LYS A 68 -5.19 -7.74 0.10
CA LYS A 68 -5.12 -8.53 -1.14
C LYS A 68 -6.13 -9.67 -1.09
N PHE A 69 -7.23 -9.52 -1.81
CA PHE A 69 -8.25 -10.56 -1.94
C PHE A 69 -7.94 -11.44 -3.15
N ARG A 70 -7.72 -12.75 -2.95
CA ARG A 70 -7.45 -13.67 -4.06
C ARG A 70 -7.82 -15.11 -3.73
N GLU A 71 -7.95 -15.93 -4.77
CA GLU A 71 -8.09 -17.37 -4.60
C GLU A 71 -6.79 -17.98 -4.07
N THR A 72 -6.91 -18.88 -3.09
CA THR A 72 -5.82 -19.64 -2.51
C THR A 72 -6.00 -21.13 -2.80
N LYS A 73 -4.98 -21.92 -2.46
CA LYS A 73 -5.03 -23.37 -2.56
C LYS A 73 -4.85 -23.97 -1.16
N PRO A 74 -5.72 -24.92 -0.75
CA PRO A 74 -5.56 -25.61 0.52
C PRO A 74 -4.15 -26.16 0.68
N ASP A 75 -3.62 -26.06 1.89
CA ASP A 75 -2.30 -26.57 2.30
C ASP A 75 -1.08 -25.98 1.56
N GLN A 76 -1.26 -24.92 0.74
CA GLN A 76 -0.15 -24.23 0.07
C GLN A 76 0.08 -22.86 0.68
N LYS A 77 1.32 -22.56 1.10
CA LYS A 77 1.69 -21.23 1.58
C LYS A 77 1.37 -20.15 0.54
N ILE A 78 0.81 -19.03 0.98
CA ILE A 78 0.54 -17.88 0.12
C ILE A 78 1.88 -17.30 -0.38
N THR A 79 2.05 -17.27 -1.69
CA THR A 79 3.20 -16.60 -2.32
C THR A 79 2.89 -15.12 -2.52
N TYR A 80 3.66 -14.24 -1.89
CA TYR A 80 3.53 -12.79 -2.06
C TYR A 80 4.20 -12.38 -3.36
N TRP A 81 3.52 -11.57 -4.16
CA TRP A 81 4.11 -11.04 -5.40
C TRP A 81 4.96 -9.81 -5.06
N PRO A 82 6.12 -9.62 -5.74
CA PRO A 82 6.97 -8.45 -5.52
C PRO A 82 6.20 -7.13 -5.63
N ASP A 83 5.27 -7.03 -6.57
CA ASP A 83 4.50 -5.82 -6.83
C ASP A 83 3.63 -5.36 -5.64
N TYR A 84 3.35 -6.24 -4.68
CA TYR A 84 2.58 -5.88 -3.49
C TYR A 84 3.30 -4.85 -2.63
N VAL A 85 4.64 -4.96 -2.52
CA VAL A 85 5.44 -4.00 -1.75
C VAL A 85 5.68 -2.69 -2.51
N ILE A 86 5.62 -2.69 -3.85
CA ILE A 86 5.82 -1.50 -4.68
C ILE A 86 4.81 -0.40 -4.31
N ASN A 87 3.52 -0.73 -4.26
CA ASN A 87 2.49 0.23 -3.86
C ASN A 87 2.65 0.69 -2.41
N LEU A 88 2.92 -0.24 -1.49
CA LEU A 88 3.12 0.09 -0.08
C LEU A 88 4.32 1.01 0.13
N ALA A 89 5.43 0.78 -0.58
CA ALA A 89 6.62 1.62 -0.52
C ALA A 89 6.32 3.03 -1.06
N GLY A 90 5.65 3.13 -2.22
CA GLY A 90 5.18 4.40 -2.77
C GLY A 90 4.24 5.13 -1.80
N TYR A 91 3.29 4.44 -1.18
CA TYR A 91 2.33 5.03 -0.25
C TYR A 91 2.99 5.48 1.05
N GLY A 92 3.87 4.66 1.63
CA GLY A 92 4.61 5.00 2.84
C GLY A 92 5.50 6.23 2.62
N VAL A 93 6.31 6.24 1.54
CA VAL A 93 7.16 7.39 1.22
C VAL A 93 6.32 8.63 0.90
N GLY A 94 5.27 8.47 0.12
CA GLY A 94 4.40 9.56 -0.31
C GLY A 94 3.63 10.21 0.84
N TYR A 95 3.06 9.40 1.74
CA TYR A 95 2.24 9.86 2.86
C TYR A 95 3.08 10.42 4.01
N PHE A 96 4.16 9.72 4.42
CA PHE A 96 4.97 10.15 5.56
C PHE A 96 6.08 11.15 5.19
N ASP A 97 6.35 11.33 3.90
CA ASP A 97 7.45 12.17 3.40
C ASP A 97 8.81 11.75 4.02
N ARG A 98 9.07 10.44 3.94
CA ARG A 98 10.25 9.76 4.49
C ARG A 98 10.75 8.72 3.51
N LEU A 99 12.07 8.65 3.30
CA LEU A 99 12.69 7.56 2.54
C LEU A 99 12.57 6.23 3.30
N PRO A 100 12.65 5.07 2.59
CA PRO A 100 12.41 3.75 3.17
C PRO A 100 13.12 3.46 4.50
N TYR A 101 14.41 3.77 4.60
CA TYR A 101 15.20 3.52 5.81
C TYR A 101 14.71 4.29 7.04
N LYS A 102 14.14 5.49 6.87
CA LYS A 102 13.50 6.24 7.96
C LYS A 102 12.07 5.83 8.20
N LEU A 103 11.33 5.54 7.13
CA LEU A 103 9.97 5.06 7.21
C LEU A 103 9.87 3.81 8.11
N LEU A 104 10.74 2.83 7.88
CA LEU A 104 10.73 1.58 8.65
C LEU A 104 11.31 1.70 10.06
N GLU A 105 11.83 2.85 10.49
CA GLU A 105 12.11 3.08 11.91
C GLU A 105 10.80 3.23 12.70
N GLU A 106 9.72 3.70 12.06
CA GLU A 106 8.48 4.14 12.72
C GLU A 106 7.22 3.40 12.23
N CYS A 107 7.24 2.87 11.01
CA CYS A 107 6.09 2.29 10.34
C CYS A 107 6.43 0.96 9.65
N ASP A 108 5.65 -0.08 9.93
CA ASP A 108 5.69 -1.36 9.24
C ASP A 108 4.78 -1.35 8.02
N LEU A 109 5.30 -1.83 6.88
CA LEU A 109 4.51 -2.01 5.67
C LEU A 109 4.02 -3.45 5.61
N VAL A 110 2.70 -3.63 5.50
CA VAL A 110 2.07 -4.94 5.65
C VAL A 110 1.15 -5.24 4.49
N SER A 111 1.33 -6.39 3.85
CA SER A 111 0.33 -6.96 2.94
C SER A 111 -0.43 -8.07 3.64
N VAL A 112 -1.75 -7.99 3.65
CA VAL A 112 -2.62 -9.06 4.17
C VAL A 112 -3.37 -9.69 3.02
N VAL A 113 -3.11 -10.98 2.78
CA VAL A 113 -3.84 -11.75 1.79
C VAL A 113 -5.01 -12.45 2.47
N VAL A 114 -6.23 -12.16 2.02
CA VAL A 114 -7.45 -12.82 2.47
C VAL A 114 -7.94 -13.74 1.35
N SER A 115 -8.19 -15.01 1.68
CA SER A 115 -8.71 -15.97 0.72
C SER A 115 -10.18 -15.67 0.38
N VAL A 116 -10.52 -15.73 -0.90
CA VAL A 116 -11.92 -15.60 -1.37
C VAL A 116 -12.63 -16.94 -1.58
N ASN A 117 -11.89 -18.07 -1.48
CA ASN A 117 -12.41 -19.42 -1.72
C ASN A 117 -12.16 -20.40 -0.56
N GLU A 118 -11.41 -19.98 0.47
CA GLU A 118 -11.19 -20.72 1.71
C GLU A 118 -11.62 -19.85 2.90
N PRO A 119 -12.86 -20.02 3.40
CA PRO A 119 -13.42 -19.18 4.46
C PRO A 119 -12.52 -19.10 5.71
N GLY A 120 -12.37 -17.88 6.24
CA GLY A 120 -11.56 -17.62 7.44
C GLY A 120 -10.04 -17.64 7.21
N ARG A 121 -9.56 -17.99 6.02
CA ARG A 121 -8.12 -18.05 5.75
C ARG A 121 -7.55 -16.68 5.39
N TYR A 122 -6.50 -16.29 6.10
CA TYR A 122 -5.66 -15.16 5.74
C TYR A 122 -4.18 -15.48 6.03
N GLU A 123 -3.26 -14.83 5.33
CA GLU A 123 -1.83 -14.77 5.70
C GLU A 123 -1.35 -13.33 5.51
N PHE A 124 -0.42 -12.86 6.33
CA PHE A 124 0.19 -11.53 6.16
C PHE A 124 1.71 -11.60 6.06
N LYS A 125 2.27 -10.55 5.49
CA LYS A 125 3.71 -10.33 5.42
C LYS A 125 4.03 -8.90 5.86
N VAL A 126 4.94 -8.77 6.81
CA VAL A 126 5.67 -7.52 7.07
C VAL A 126 6.87 -7.49 6.13
N TRP A 127 7.04 -6.39 5.40
CA TRP A 127 8.11 -6.25 4.41
C TRP A 127 9.41 -5.75 5.03
N GLU A 128 10.52 -6.39 4.68
CA GLU A 128 11.84 -6.05 5.20
C GLU A 128 12.44 -4.84 4.48
N LEU A 129 13.41 -4.16 5.13
CA LEU A 129 14.03 -2.95 4.58
C LEU A 129 14.56 -3.10 3.17
N SER A 130 15.29 -4.17 2.88
CA SER A 130 15.84 -4.40 1.54
C SER A 130 14.77 -4.58 0.48
N GLU A 131 13.62 -5.16 0.84
CA GLU A 131 12.48 -5.33 -0.07
C GLU A 131 11.79 -3.98 -0.31
N VAL A 132 11.61 -3.18 0.73
CA VAL A 132 10.98 -1.85 0.63
C VAL A 132 11.87 -0.86 -0.12
N GLU A 133 13.19 -0.88 0.09
CA GLU A 133 14.13 -0.05 -0.66
C GLU A 133 14.11 -0.36 -2.14
N GLN A 134 14.15 -1.65 -2.50
CA GLN A 134 14.07 -2.07 -3.89
C GLN A 134 12.72 -1.69 -4.51
N ALA A 135 11.63 -1.93 -3.79
CA ALA A 135 10.28 -1.58 -4.21
C ALA A 135 10.07 -0.08 -4.43
N TRP A 136 10.68 0.77 -3.58
CA TRP A 136 10.67 2.21 -3.77
C TRP A 136 11.42 2.64 -5.03
N LEU A 137 12.58 2.04 -5.30
CA LEU A 137 13.33 2.33 -6.53
C LEU A 137 12.53 1.96 -7.78
N GLU A 138 11.86 0.81 -7.76
CA GLU A 138 10.97 0.35 -8.84
C GLU A 138 9.78 1.30 -9.01
N PHE A 139 9.06 1.61 -7.92
CA PHE A 139 7.95 2.56 -7.94
C PHE A 139 8.37 3.92 -8.53
N TYR A 140 9.50 4.46 -8.07
CA TYR A 140 9.97 5.76 -8.51
C TYR A 140 10.39 5.74 -9.99
N ALA A 141 11.02 4.66 -10.45
CA ALA A 141 11.36 4.48 -11.86
C ALA A 141 10.11 4.42 -12.75
N ASP A 142 9.10 3.66 -12.34
CA ASP A 142 7.81 3.57 -13.04
C ASP A 142 7.10 4.93 -13.08
N LEU A 143 7.16 5.69 -11.99
CA LEU A 143 6.62 7.04 -11.92
C LEU A 143 7.29 7.98 -12.92
N GLN A 144 8.63 7.95 -13.02
CA GLN A 144 9.35 8.75 -14.02
C GLN A 144 9.01 8.33 -15.46
N ALA A 145 8.92 7.02 -15.71
CA ALA A 145 8.50 6.50 -17.01
C ALA A 145 7.09 6.97 -17.37
N TRP A 146 6.18 7.00 -16.39
CA TRP A 146 4.82 7.50 -16.56
C TRP A 146 4.81 9.00 -16.89
N PHE A 147 5.59 9.85 -16.22
CA PHE A 147 5.68 11.28 -16.54
C PHE A 147 6.06 11.51 -18.00
N VAL A 148 7.07 10.80 -18.49
CA VAL A 148 7.53 10.88 -19.89
C VAL A 148 6.44 10.39 -20.84
N ALA A 149 5.85 9.21 -20.56
CA ALA A 149 4.82 8.63 -21.41
C ALA A 149 3.56 9.49 -21.51
N LYS A 150 3.23 10.23 -20.43
CA LYS A 150 2.09 11.14 -20.39
C LYS A 150 2.42 12.57 -20.81
N LYS A 151 3.70 12.91 -21.00
CA LYS A 151 4.17 14.29 -21.20
C LYS A 151 3.59 15.24 -20.15
N TYR A 152 3.51 14.76 -18.92
CA TYR A 152 2.86 15.45 -17.82
C TYR A 152 3.60 15.16 -16.53
N ASP A 153 4.05 16.21 -15.86
CA ASP A 153 4.64 16.17 -14.53
C ASP A 153 3.78 17.02 -13.58
N PRO A 154 3.07 16.41 -12.62
CA PRO A 154 2.25 17.14 -11.64
C PRO A 154 3.02 18.17 -10.80
N ARG A 155 4.35 18.09 -10.77
CA ARG A 155 5.22 19.01 -10.02
C ARG A 155 5.41 20.35 -10.73
N GLU A 156 5.28 20.38 -12.06
CA GLU A 156 5.51 21.58 -12.87
C GLU A 156 4.28 22.50 -12.95
N GLY A 157 3.13 22.06 -12.44
CA GLY A 157 1.87 22.80 -12.47
C GLY A 157 1.28 22.92 -13.89
N PRO A 158 0.09 23.53 -14.05
CA PRO A 158 -0.63 23.61 -15.32
C PRO A 158 0.00 24.52 -16.39
N HIS A 159 1.21 25.05 -16.20
CA HIS A 159 1.81 26.06 -17.08
C HIS A 159 3.16 25.64 -17.71
N GLY A 160 3.55 24.36 -17.61
CA GLY A 160 4.85 23.89 -18.08
C GLY A 160 5.00 23.75 -19.60
N ASN A 161 3.93 23.84 -20.40
CA ASN A 161 3.96 23.58 -21.85
C ASN A 161 3.10 24.55 -22.69
N ASP A 162 2.73 25.75 -22.18
CA ASP A 162 1.98 26.75 -22.96
C ASP A 162 2.86 27.59 -23.91
N GLU A 163 4.11 27.19 -24.16
CA GLU A 163 4.96 27.79 -25.19
C GLU A 163 5.23 26.75 -26.28
N ASN A 164 4.35 26.65 -27.29
CA ASN A 164 4.67 26.24 -28.69
C ASN A 164 3.46 25.98 -29.62
N ASP A 165 2.24 26.46 -29.34
CA ASP A 165 1.08 26.26 -30.24
C ASP A 165 0.48 27.57 -30.82
N GLU A 166 1.31 28.60 -31.03
CA GLU A 166 0.94 29.76 -31.86
C GLU A 166 2.09 30.11 -32.81
N ASP A 167 2.05 29.55 -34.03
CA ASP A 167 2.40 30.22 -35.31
C ASP A 167 2.39 29.20 -36.48
N GLU A 168 1.20 28.90 -37.02
CA GLU A 168 0.99 28.49 -38.43
C GLU A 168 -0.14 29.32 -39.07
#